data_AF-A0A920NQV8-F1
#
_entry.id   AF-A0A920NQV8-F1
#
_cell.length_a   1.000
_cell.length_b   1.000
_cell.length_c   1.000
_cell.angle_alpha   90.00
_cell.angle_beta   90.00
_cell.angle_gamma   90.00
#
_symmetry.space_group_name_H-M   'P 1'
#
loop_
_entity.id
_entity.type
_entity.pdbx_description
1 polymer ?
#
loop_
_entity_poly.entity_id
_entity_poly.type
_entity_poly.pdbx_seq_one_letter_code
_entity_poly.pdbx_strand_id
1 'polypeptide(L)'
;MVPIAKVSLIGTNIKVASVATAFPSGMTNLSTKLKEVRSVVDAGAEEVDMVISRGKFLSGDLEFVGDEVAQIKDACGAAKLKVILETGELVTLDNVRRASDLAMHAGADFIKTSTGKINPAATPVVVLTMLEAIRDHYLQTGLKFGMKPAGGISTAKQGIQYLVMVRETLDRHGLRPICFVLVLVLLQMMF
;
A
#
# COMPACT_ATOMS: atom_id res chain seq x y z
N MET A 1 18.87 1.68 7.38
CA MET A 1 18.58 3.13 7.29
C MET A 1 17.53 3.62 8.30
N VAL A 2 16.57 2.80 8.75
CA VAL A 2 15.50 3.25 9.68
C VAL A 2 16.03 3.99 10.93
N PRO A 3 17.03 3.47 11.68
CA PRO A 3 17.52 4.17 12.88
C PRO A 3 18.13 5.54 12.56
N ILE A 4 18.87 5.63 11.47
CA ILE A 4 19.47 6.89 10.99
C ILE A 4 18.37 7.90 10.66
N ALA A 5 17.35 7.49 9.91
CA ALA A 5 16.21 8.36 9.57
C ALA A 5 15.46 8.82 10.82
N LYS A 6 15.26 7.96 11.81
CA LYS A 6 14.60 8.34 13.07
C LYS A 6 15.39 9.39 13.84
N VAL A 7 16.72 9.27 13.89
CA VAL A 7 17.59 10.29 14.49
C VAL A 7 17.54 11.60 13.71
N SER A 8 17.63 11.54 12.38
CA SER A 8 17.63 12.74 11.53
C SER A 8 16.31 13.51 11.53
N LEU A 9 15.19 12.85 11.84
CA LEU A 9 13.84 13.43 11.80
C LEU A 9 13.29 13.82 13.19
N ILE A 10 14.11 13.78 14.24
CA ILE A 10 13.72 14.22 15.59
C ILE A 10 13.21 15.67 15.53
N GLY A 11 12.08 15.93 16.19
CA GLY A 11 11.45 17.26 16.21
C GLY A 11 10.55 17.55 15.00
N THR A 12 10.42 16.62 14.06
CA THR A 12 9.50 16.73 12.92
C THR A 12 8.28 15.81 13.11
N ASN A 13 7.23 16.06 12.33
CA ASN A 13 6.06 15.17 12.22
C ASN A 13 6.19 14.18 11.05
N ILE A 14 7.41 13.98 10.51
CA ILE A 14 7.65 13.10 9.36
C ILE A 14 7.76 11.66 9.86
N LYS A 15 6.86 10.80 9.38
CA LYS A 15 6.86 9.37 9.68
C LYS A 15 7.93 8.64 8.89
N VAL A 16 8.55 7.65 9.52
CA VAL A 16 9.50 6.75 8.84
C VAL A 16 8.77 5.49 8.37
N ALA A 17 8.76 5.28 7.06
CA ALA A 17 8.29 4.05 6.43
C ALA A 17 9.46 3.16 6.01
N SER A 18 9.28 1.84 6.07
CA SER A 18 10.23 0.87 5.53
C SER A 18 9.52 -0.16 4.65
N VAL A 19 10.22 -0.66 3.63
CA VAL A 19 9.78 -1.86 2.90
C VAL A 19 10.32 -3.08 3.63
N ALA A 20 9.51 -4.13 3.73
CA ALA A 20 9.90 -5.41 4.31
C ALA A 20 9.38 -6.55 3.41
N THR A 21 9.47 -7.78 3.89
CA THR A 21 8.88 -8.98 3.27
C THR A 21 9.55 -9.40 1.95
N ALA A 22 10.88 -9.34 1.88
CA ALA A 22 11.68 -9.59 0.68
C ALA A 22 11.35 -8.65 -0.49
N PHE A 23 11.18 -7.36 -0.19
CA PHE A 23 10.98 -6.35 -1.22
C PHE A 23 12.17 -6.30 -2.22
N PRO A 24 11.94 -6.15 -3.54
CA PRO A 24 10.64 -5.95 -4.20
C PRO A 24 9.93 -7.24 -4.64
N SER A 25 10.56 -8.41 -4.48
CA SER A 25 10.00 -9.67 -5.01
C SER A 25 8.81 -10.18 -4.18
N GLY A 26 8.79 -9.95 -2.87
CA GLY A 26 7.80 -10.60 -2.00
C GLY A 26 7.97 -12.11 -1.91
N MET A 27 9.06 -12.66 -2.46
CA MET A 27 9.26 -14.11 -2.65
C MET A 27 10.25 -14.65 -1.62
N THR A 28 9.75 -14.92 -0.42
CA THR A 28 10.45 -15.67 0.62
C THR A 28 9.42 -16.36 1.52
N ASN A 29 9.86 -17.22 2.44
CA ASN A 29 8.96 -17.88 3.36
C ASN A 29 8.40 -16.90 4.41
N LEU A 30 7.22 -17.21 4.95
CA LEU A 30 6.53 -16.36 5.93
C LEU A 30 7.40 -16.05 7.16
N SER A 31 8.16 -17.03 7.67
CA SER A 31 9.00 -16.82 8.86
C SER A 31 10.07 -15.73 8.64
N THR A 32 10.64 -15.66 7.43
CA THR A 32 11.59 -14.61 7.05
C THR A 32 10.87 -13.26 6.93
N LYS A 33 9.70 -13.23 6.29
CA LYS A 33 8.88 -12.01 6.18
C LYS A 33 8.56 -11.42 7.57
N LEU A 34 8.11 -12.25 8.51
CA LEU A 34 7.78 -11.82 9.87
C LEU A 34 9.01 -11.31 10.63
N LYS A 35 10.18 -11.95 10.47
CA LYS A 35 11.44 -11.47 11.07
C LYS A 35 11.84 -10.11 10.52
N GLU A 36 11.74 -9.90 9.20
CA GLU A 36 12.03 -8.60 8.59
C GLU A 36 11.09 -7.51 9.09
N VAL A 37 9.78 -7.79 9.17
CA VAL A 37 8.77 -6.85 9.66
C VAL A 37 9.08 -6.43 11.11
N ARG A 38 9.32 -7.40 12.00
CA ARG A 38 9.68 -7.10 13.39
C ARG A 38 10.97 -6.28 13.47
N SER A 39 11.99 -6.64 12.68
CA SER A 39 13.26 -5.91 12.65
C SER A 39 13.10 -4.44 12.24
N VAL A 40 12.28 -4.13 11.22
CA VAL A 40 12.08 -2.73 10.82
C VAL A 40 11.22 -1.96 11.82
N VAL A 41 10.25 -2.61 12.47
CA VAL A 41 9.44 -2.02 13.54
C VAL A 41 10.30 -1.73 14.78
N ASP A 42 11.12 -2.70 15.21
CA ASP A 42 12.06 -2.55 16.33
C ASP A 42 13.08 -1.44 16.06
N ALA A 43 13.46 -1.25 14.80
CA ALA A 43 14.31 -0.14 14.36
C ALA A 43 13.61 1.24 14.37
N GLY A 44 12.29 1.28 14.63
CA GLY A 44 11.49 2.49 14.78
C GLY A 44 10.66 2.88 13.56
N ALA A 45 10.42 1.99 12.60
CA ALA A 45 9.52 2.26 11.49
C ALA A 45 8.06 2.37 12.00
N GLU A 46 7.38 3.44 11.61
CA GLU A 46 5.97 3.69 11.95
C GLU A 46 5.03 3.14 10.88
N GLU A 47 5.59 2.78 9.72
CA GLU A 47 4.87 2.26 8.58
C GLU A 47 5.69 1.18 7.87
N VAL A 48 5.03 0.10 7.47
CA VAL A 48 5.65 -1.02 6.76
C VAL A 48 4.92 -1.25 5.44
N ASP A 49 5.66 -1.27 4.33
CA ASP A 49 5.15 -1.61 3.01
C ASP A 49 5.51 -3.09 2.71
N MET A 50 4.52 -3.98 2.63
CA MET A 50 4.66 -5.40 2.25
C MET A 50 4.26 -5.62 0.78
N VAL A 51 4.80 -6.66 0.13
CA VAL A 51 4.32 -7.09 -1.20
C VAL A 51 3.57 -8.41 -1.05
N ILE A 52 2.37 -8.52 -1.64
CA ILE A 52 1.60 -9.77 -1.59
C ILE A 52 2.32 -10.90 -2.32
N SER A 53 2.05 -12.14 -1.91
CA SER A 53 2.46 -13.34 -2.64
C SER A 53 1.67 -13.49 -3.96
N ARG A 54 2.04 -12.72 -4.99
CA ARG A 54 1.38 -12.68 -6.31
C ARG A 54 1.18 -14.06 -6.94
N GLY A 55 2.19 -14.93 -6.87
CA GLY A 55 2.08 -16.29 -7.42
C GLY A 55 0.98 -17.11 -6.76
N LYS A 56 0.81 -16.98 -5.44
CA LYS A 56 -0.26 -17.61 -4.67
C LYS A 56 -1.62 -17.01 -4.99
N PHE A 57 -1.67 -15.69 -5.11
CA PHE A 57 -2.88 -14.98 -5.54
C PHE A 57 -3.36 -15.45 -6.92
N LEU A 58 -2.45 -15.49 -7.90
CA LEU A 58 -2.75 -15.87 -9.29
C LEU A 58 -3.05 -17.38 -9.42
N SER A 59 -2.54 -18.23 -8.53
CA SER A 59 -2.92 -19.65 -8.47
C SER A 59 -4.25 -19.89 -7.74
N GLY A 60 -4.92 -18.83 -7.25
CA GLY A 60 -6.19 -18.93 -6.54
C GLY A 60 -6.08 -19.29 -5.05
N ASP A 61 -4.88 -19.35 -4.50
CA ASP A 61 -4.61 -19.63 -3.08
C ASP A 61 -4.76 -18.36 -2.25
N LEU A 62 -6.00 -17.87 -2.17
CA LEU A 62 -6.33 -16.57 -1.56
C LEU A 62 -6.38 -16.61 -0.05
N GLU A 63 -6.71 -17.76 0.52
CA GLU A 63 -6.65 -17.99 1.96
C GLU A 63 -5.22 -17.77 2.46
N PHE A 64 -4.22 -18.39 1.79
CA PHE A 64 -2.82 -18.14 2.11
C PHE A 64 -2.43 -16.66 2.05
N VAL A 65 -2.87 -15.94 1.01
CA VAL A 65 -2.53 -14.51 0.86
C VAL A 65 -3.20 -13.67 1.95
N GLY A 66 -4.46 -13.97 2.31
CA GLY A 66 -5.17 -13.31 3.40
C GLY A 66 -4.50 -13.55 4.75
N ASP A 67 -4.21 -14.81 5.07
CA ASP A 67 -3.53 -15.21 6.31
C ASP A 67 -2.12 -14.63 6.41
N GLU A 68 -1.40 -14.54 5.30
CA GLU A 68 -0.09 -13.89 5.24
C GLU A 68 -0.20 -12.40 5.57
N VAL A 69 -1.15 -11.67 4.98
CA VAL A 69 -1.39 -10.25 5.27
C VAL A 69 -1.78 -10.07 6.74
N ALA A 70 -2.67 -10.90 7.27
CA ALA A 70 -3.11 -10.82 8.66
C ALA A 70 -1.95 -11.05 9.65
N GLN A 71 -1.14 -12.08 9.43
CA GLN A 71 0.03 -12.35 10.29
C GLN A 71 1.09 -11.25 10.20
N ILE A 72 1.28 -10.66 9.02
CA ILE A 72 2.18 -9.51 8.85
C ILE A 72 1.61 -8.28 9.57
N LYS A 73 0.29 -8.05 9.50
CA LYS A 73 -0.38 -6.97 10.23
C LYS A 73 -0.19 -7.11 11.73
N ASP A 74 -0.34 -8.32 12.27
CA ASP A 74 -0.07 -8.61 13.68
C ASP A 74 1.39 -8.33 14.05
N ALA A 75 2.33 -8.73 13.19
CA ALA A 75 3.75 -8.47 13.39
C ALA A 75 4.12 -6.97 13.31
N CYS A 76 3.31 -6.14 12.65
CA CYS A 76 3.50 -4.69 12.64
C CYS A 76 3.16 -4.03 13.99
N GLY A 77 2.33 -4.66 14.83
CA GLY A 77 1.86 -4.06 16.07
C GLY A 77 1.20 -2.69 15.83
N ALA A 78 1.78 -1.63 16.40
CA ALA A 78 1.29 -0.26 16.24
C ALA A 78 1.66 0.39 14.88
N ALA A 79 2.64 -0.17 14.16
CA ALA A 79 3.02 0.34 12.85
C ALA A 79 1.91 0.09 11.82
N LYS A 80 1.71 1.03 10.89
CA LYS A 80 0.71 0.89 9.84
C LYS A 80 1.22 0.00 8.72
N LEU A 81 0.41 -0.96 8.29
CA LEU A 81 0.70 -1.85 7.18
C LEU A 81 0.15 -1.28 5.86
N LYS A 82 1.01 -1.16 4.86
CA LYS A 82 0.64 -0.89 3.47
C LYS A 82 0.88 -2.13 2.64
N VAL A 83 -0.16 -2.64 2.00
CA VAL A 83 -0.07 -3.82 1.15
C VAL A 83 0.10 -3.39 -0.30
N ILE A 84 1.27 -3.67 -0.87
CA ILE A 84 1.57 -3.52 -2.29
C ILE A 84 0.97 -4.70 -3.04
N LEU A 85 -0.02 -4.42 -3.88
CA LEU A 85 -0.68 -5.43 -4.70
C LEU A 85 0.13 -5.79 -5.95
N GLU A 86 1.04 -4.90 -6.34
CA GLU A 86 1.80 -4.96 -7.58
C GLU A 86 0.88 -5.18 -8.80
N THR A 87 -0.03 -4.22 -8.96
CA THR A 87 -1.17 -4.29 -9.89
C THR A 87 -0.79 -4.51 -11.35
N GLY A 88 0.43 -4.15 -11.75
CA GLY A 88 0.96 -4.41 -13.10
C GLY A 88 1.11 -5.90 -13.43
N GLU A 89 1.17 -6.77 -12.42
CA GLU A 89 1.30 -8.22 -12.57
C GLU A 89 0.01 -8.98 -12.23
N LEU A 90 -1.06 -8.28 -11.83
CA LEU A 90 -2.34 -8.91 -11.51
C LEU A 90 -3.20 -9.20 -12.75
N VAL A 91 -2.74 -8.82 -13.94
CA VAL A 91 -3.31 -9.13 -15.26
C VAL A 91 -4.64 -8.44 -15.56
N THR A 92 -5.61 -8.45 -14.63
CA THR A 92 -6.98 -7.92 -14.85
C THR A 92 -7.40 -6.96 -13.74
N LEU A 93 -8.35 -6.07 -14.05
CA LEU A 93 -8.94 -5.18 -13.03
C LEU A 93 -9.76 -5.95 -11.99
N ASP A 94 -10.35 -7.09 -12.36
CA ASP A 94 -11.04 -7.97 -11.41
C ASP A 94 -10.07 -8.51 -10.35
N ASN A 95 -8.86 -8.89 -10.76
CA ASN A 95 -7.81 -9.32 -9.85
C ASN A 95 -7.33 -8.16 -8.97
N VAL A 96 -7.18 -6.95 -9.53
CA VAL A 96 -6.86 -5.74 -8.74
C VAL A 96 -7.93 -5.48 -7.68
N ARG A 97 -9.21 -5.57 -8.05
CA ARG A 97 -10.33 -5.41 -7.13
C ARG A 97 -10.29 -6.48 -6.03
N ARG A 98 -10.19 -7.75 -6.42
CA ARG A 98 -10.16 -8.88 -5.48
C ARG A 98 -8.97 -8.83 -4.52
N ALA A 99 -7.80 -8.43 -4.99
CA ALA A 99 -6.62 -8.25 -4.15
C ALA A 99 -6.79 -7.07 -3.18
N SER A 100 -7.47 -6.00 -3.62
CA SER A 100 -7.79 -4.85 -2.77
C SER A 100 -8.74 -5.24 -1.64
N ASP A 101 -9.83 -5.92 -1.97
CA ASP A 101 -10.82 -6.39 -0.99
C ASP A 101 -10.19 -7.38 0.00
N LEU A 102 -9.37 -8.32 -0.49
CA LEU A 102 -8.62 -9.25 0.35
C LEU A 102 -7.71 -8.53 1.35
N ALA A 103 -6.91 -7.57 0.89
CA ALA A 103 -5.99 -6.84 1.76
C ALA A 103 -6.74 -6.03 2.83
N MET A 104 -7.86 -5.41 2.48
CA MET A 104 -8.71 -4.69 3.44
C MET A 104 -9.32 -5.62 4.48
N HIS A 105 -9.86 -6.78 4.07
CA HIS A 105 -10.43 -7.77 5.00
C HIS A 105 -9.37 -8.42 5.90
N ALA A 106 -8.14 -8.56 5.43
CA ALA A 106 -7.02 -9.08 6.21
C ALA A 106 -6.41 -8.05 7.18
N GLY A 107 -6.96 -6.84 7.27
CA GLY A 107 -6.61 -5.86 8.31
C GLY A 107 -5.46 -4.90 7.96
N ALA A 108 -5.10 -4.76 6.68
CA ALA A 108 -4.16 -3.74 6.27
C ALA A 108 -4.67 -2.31 6.59
N ASP A 109 -3.79 -1.31 6.62
CA ASP A 109 -4.19 0.09 6.81
C ASP A 109 -4.26 0.86 5.48
N PHE A 110 -3.44 0.42 4.50
CA PHE A 110 -3.39 0.97 3.16
C PHE A 110 -3.26 -0.13 2.12
N ILE A 111 -3.84 0.12 0.95
CA ILE A 111 -3.51 -0.59 -0.29
C ILE A 111 -2.66 0.31 -1.17
N LYS A 112 -1.63 -0.29 -1.79
CA LYS A 112 -0.64 0.39 -2.61
C LYS A 112 -0.55 -0.29 -3.97
N THR A 113 -0.50 0.50 -5.04
CA THR A 113 -0.54 -0.04 -6.42
C THR A 113 0.69 -0.90 -6.72
N SER A 114 1.90 -0.34 -6.57
CA SER A 114 3.13 -0.96 -7.07
C SER A 114 4.33 -0.79 -6.14
N THR A 115 5.39 -1.57 -6.38
CA THR A 115 6.70 -1.38 -5.75
C THR A 115 7.46 -0.18 -6.31
N GLY A 116 7.02 0.37 -7.45
CA GLY A 116 7.76 1.36 -8.24
C GLY A 116 8.96 0.78 -9.00
N LYS A 117 9.07 -0.56 -9.09
CA LYS A 117 10.13 -1.27 -9.83
C LYS A 117 9.68 -1.81 -11.19
N ILE A 118 8.38 -1.84 -11.45
CA ILE A 118 7.79 -2.32 -12.71
C ILE A 118 6.94 -1.23 -13.37
N ASN A 119 6.73 -1.35 -14.68
CA ASN A 119 5.82 -0.53 -15.46
C ASN A 119 4.94 -1.44 -16.34
N PRO A 120 3.63 -1.12 -16.53
CA PRO A 120 2.92 0.01 -15.94
C PRO A 120 2.56 -0.22 -14.46
N ALA A 121 2.53 0.88 -13.69
CA ALA A 121 2.34 0.85 -12.24
C ALA A 121 0.98 1.43 -11.82
N ALA A 122 0.92 2.69 -11.38
CA ALA A 122 -0.32 3.38 -11.05
C ALA A 122 -0.95 4.00 -12.31
N THR A 123 -1.72 3.24 -13.08
CA THR A 123 -2.54 3.80 -14.16
C THR A 123 -3.88 4.34 -13.62
N PRO A 124 -4.54 5.30 -14.30
CA PRO A 124 -5.81 5.85 -13.83
C PRO A 124 -6.90 4.79 -13.59
N VAL A 125 -7.01 3.78 -14.46
CA VAL A 125 -8.01 2.71 -14.33
C VAL A 125 -7.77 1.80 -13.13
N VAL A 126 -6.50 1.49 -12.83
CA VAL A 126 -6.12 0.72 -11.64
C VAL A 126 -6.44 1.51 -10.37
N VAL A 127 -6.07 2.79 -10.36
CA VAL A 127 -6.33 3.67 -9.21
C VAL A 127 -7.83 3.82 -8.96
N LEU A 128 -8.63 4.04 -10.00
CA LEU A 128 -10.09 4.11 -9.87
C LEU A 128 -10.66 2.80 -9.31
N THR A 129 -10.23 1.64 -9.84
CA THR A 129 -10.69 0.32 -9.36
C THR A 129 -10.42 0.14 -7.86
N MET A 130 -9.24 0.53 -7.39
CA MET A 130 -8.86 0.46 -5.97
C MET A 130 -9.63 1.47 -5.11
N LEU A 131 -9.90 2.68 -5.63
CA LEU A 131 -10.72 3.68 -4.93
C LEU A 131 -12.18 3.22 -4.77
N GLU A 132 -12.74 2.57 -5.80
CA GLU A 132 -14.08 1.98 -5.72
C GLU A 132 -14.13 0.84 -4.69
N ALA A 133 -13.07 0.03 -4.60
CA ALA A 133 -12.93 -0.99 -3.55
C ALA A 133 -13.01 -0.37 -2.16
N ILE A 134 -12.22 0.68 -1.92
CA ILE A 134 -12.20 1.40 -0.65
C ILE A 134 -13.56 2.03 -0.34
N ARG A 135 -14.21 2.66 -1.34
CA ARG A 135 -15.55 3.24 -1.18
C ARG A 135 -16.54 2.17 -0.73
N ASP A 136 -16.59 1.05 -1.43
CA ASP A 136 -17.56 0.00 -1.15
C ASP A 136 -17.30 -0.67 0.21
N HIS A 137 -16.03 -0.89 0.56
CA HIS A 137 -15.65 -1.36 1.88
C HIS A 137 -16.12 -0.39 2.98
N TYR A 138 -15.90 0.91 2.81
CA TYR A 138 -16.39 1.91 3.76
C TYR A 138 -17.91 1.94 3.87
N LEU A 139 -18.64 1.84 2.74
CA LEU A 139 -20.10 1.81 2.76
C LEU A 139 -20.64 0.58 3.50
N GLN A 140 -19.88 -0.54 3.51
CA GLN A 140 -20.25 -1.77 4.21
C GLN A 140 -19.87 -1.76 5.69
N THR A 141 -18.68 -1.25 6.04
CA THR A 141 -18.09 -1.42 7.39
C THR A 141 -18.03 -0.13 8.20
N GLY A 142 -18.14 1.04 7.56
CA GLY A 142 -17.86 2.35 8.15
C GLY A 142 -16.38 2.62 8.44
N LEU A 143 -15.48 1.68 8.11
CA LEU A 143 -14.05 1.80 8.38
C LEU A 143 -13.34 2.57 7.26
N LYS A 144 -12.53 3.54 7.66
CA LYS A 144 -11.74 4.34 6.73
C LYS A 144 -10.47 3.60 6.35
N PHE A 145 -10.13 3.65 5.06
CA PHE A 145 -9.01 2.89 4.51
C PHE A 145 -8.10 3.74 3.65
N GLY A 146 -6.79 3.47 3.72
CA GLY A 146 -5.78 4.24 3.03
C GLY A 146 -5.51 3.80 1.59
N MET A 147 -5.24 4.77 0.70
CA MET A 147 -4.80 4.50 -0.68
C MET A 147 -3.47 5.20 -0.97
N LYS A 148 -2.53 4.45 -1.58
CA LYS A 148 -1.22 4.96 -1.99
C LYS A 148 -0.93 4.59 -3.45
N PRO A 149 -1.15 5.51 -4.41
CA PRO A 149 -0.68 5.28 -5.77
C PRO A 149 0.85 5.41 -5.78
N ALA A 150 1.52 4.46 -6.42
CA ALA A 150 2.97 4.44 -6.56
C ALA A 150 3.38 4.00 -7.97
N GLY A 151 4.48 4.59 -8.46
CA GLY A 151 5.09 4.31 -9.77
C GLY A 151 4.48 5.12 -10.92
N GLY A 152 5.32 5.82 -11.68
CA GLY A 152 4.93 6.53 -12.92
C GLY A 152 4.29 7.92 -12.73
N ILE A 153 4.14 8.41 -11.50
CA ILE A 153 3.60 9.75 -11.19
C ILE A 153 4.77 10.72 -10.99
N SER A 154 5.16 11.41 -12.06
CA SER A 154 6.32 12.30 -12.06
C SER A 154 5.97 13.76 -12.28
N THR A 155 4.71 14.10 -12.58
CA THR A 155 4.31 15.48 -12.84
C THR A 155 3.20 15.94 -11.89
N ALA A 156 3.19 17.25 -11.58
CA ALA A 156 2.11 17.87 -10.82
C ALA A 156 0.73 17.66 -11.48
N LYS A 157 0.68 17.70 -12.82
CA LYS A 157 -0.54 17.45 -13.59
C LYS A 157 -1.10 16.04 -13.33
N GLN A 158 -0.26 15.01 -13.36
CA GLN A 158 -0.68 13.65 -13.00
C GLN A 158 -1.12 13.57 -11.54
N GLY A 159 -0.39 14.22 -10.61
CA GLY A 159 -0.78 14.28 -9.21
C GLY A 159 -2.19 14.86 -9.01
N ILE A 160 -2.51 15.97 -9.69
CA ILE A 160 -3.83 16.60 -9.64
C ILE A 160 -4.92 15.65 -10.18
N GLN A 161 -4.66 14.91 -11.26
CA GLN A 161 -5.63 13.94 -11.79
C GLN A 161 -6.01 12.89 -10.75
N TYR A 162 -5.04 12.36 -10.00
CA TYR A 162 -5.31 11.41 -8.92
C TYR A 162 -6.07 12.03 -7.75
N LEU A 163 -5.74 13.26 -7.37
CA LEU A 163 -6.49 13.99 -6.32
C LEU A 163 -7.96 14.23 -6.72
N VAL A 164 -8.22 14.54 -7.99
CA VAL A 164 -9.58 14.68 -8.53
C VAL A 164 -10.31 13.35 -8.47
N MET A 165 -9.69 12.24 -8.89
CA MET A 165 -10.29 10.90 -8.78
C MET A 165 -10.68 10.56 -7.34
N VAL A 166 -9.80 10.82 -6.38
CA VAL A 166 -10.09 10.61 -4.95
C VAL A 166 -11.32 11.40 -4.50
N ARG A 167 -11.37 12.69 -4.86
CA ARG A 167 -12.48 13.57 -4.51
C ARG A 167 -13.80 13.07 -5.11
N GLU A 168 -13.80 12.72 -6.38
CA GLU A 168 -15.03 12.29 -7.06
C GLU A 168 -15.52 10.92 -6.60
N THR A 169 -14.61 10.00 -6.24
CA THR A 169 -14.96 8.64 -5.82
C THR A 169 -15.24 8.52 -4.32
N LEU A 170 -14.52 9.24 -3.44
CA LEU A 170 -14.58 9.09 -1.98
C LEU A 170 -15.29 10.25 -1.28
N ASP A 171 -14.94 11.52 -1.57
CA ASP A 171 -15.41 12.67 -0.78
C ASP A 171 -16.95 12.84 -0.83
N ARG A 172 -17.59 12.46 -1.94
CA ARG A 172 -19.07 12.49 -2.09
C ARG A 172 -19.80 11.62 -1.05
N HIS A 173 -19.09 10.70 -0.39
CA HIS A 173 -19.63 9.80 0.63
C HIS A 173 -19.21 10.17 2.06
N GLY A 174 -18.67 11.38 2.28
CA GLY A 174 -18.25 11.86 3.60
C GLY A 174 -16.88 11.32 4.06
N LEU A 175 -16.18 10.57 3.21
CA LEU A 175 -14.79 10.17 3.39
C LEU A 175 -13.89 11.38 3.14
N ARG A 176 -13.61 12.19 4.17
CA ARG A 176 -12.63 13.29 4.02
C ARG A 176 -11.25 12.74 3.61
N PRO A 177 -10.38 13.52 2.91
CA PRO A 177 -9.10 13.08 2.33
C PRO A 177 -8.02 12.56 3.30
N ILE A 178 -8.32 12.38 4.59
CA ILE A 178 -7.40 11.92 5.64
C ILE A 178 -6.73 10.58 5.30
N CYS A 179 -7.27 9.84 4.33
CA CYS A 179 -6.82 8.50 3.96
C CYS A 179 -6.03 8.43 2.64
N PHE A 180 -5.76 9.54 1.97
CA PHE A 180 -4.96 9.51 0.74
C PHE A 180 -3.52 9.95 0.99
N VAL A 181 -2.57 9.03 0.81
CA VAL A 181 -1.14 9.37 0.83
C VAL A 181 -0.63 9.28 -0.60
N LEU A 182 -0.62 10.42 -1.28
CA LEU A 182 0.07 10.56 -2.56
C LEU A 182 1.57 10.65 -2.30
N VAL A 183 2.31 9.57 -2.58
CA VAL A 183 3.76 9.69 -2.67
C VAL A 183 4.10 10.15 -4.08
N LEU A 184 4.16 11.48 -4.26
CA LEU A 184 5.00 12.03 -5.31
C LEU A 184 6.45 11.82 -4.87
N VAL A 185 7.20 11.01 -5.61
CA VAL A 185 8.66 11.09 -5.55
C VAL A 185 9.05 12.40 -6.21
N LEU A 186 8.90 13.51 -5.50
CA LEU A 186 9.36 14.84 -5.93
C LEU A 186 10.89 14.98 -5.93
N LEU A 187 11.60 13.93 -5.48
CA LEU A 187 13.06 13.90 -5.35
C LEU A 187 13.84 13.75 -6.68
N GLN A 188 13.18 13.77 -7.84
CA GLN A 188 13.87 13.81 -9.14
C GLN A 188 13.62 15.07 -9.98
N MET A 189 12.97 16.10 -9.42
CA MET A 189 12.70 17.36 -10.16
C MET A 189 13.27 18.62 -9.49
N MET A 190 14.18 18.48 -8.53
CA MET A 190 14.80 19.63 -7.84
C MET A 190 16.33 19.67 -7.91
N PHE A 191 16.94 19.02 -8.91
CA PHE A 191 18.32 19.26 -9.34
C PHE A 191 18.42 19.09 -10.85
#